data_AF-A0A7U6QPR8-F1
#
_entry.id   AF-A0A7U6QPR8-F1
#
_cell.length_a   1.000
_cell.length_b   1.000
_cell.length_c   1.000
_cell.angle_alpha   90.00
_cell.angle_beta   90.00
_cell.angle_gamma   90.00
#
_symmetry.space_group_name_H-M   'P 1'
#
loop_
_entity.id
_entity.type
_entity.pdbx_description
1 polymer ?
#
loop_
_entity_poly.entity_id
_entity_poly.type
_entity_poly.pdbx_seq_one_letter_code
_entity_poly.pdbx_strand_id
1 'polypeptide(L)' 'MNQTTLSATQKGQLKKTKRISIPVRLEVEDHAELSQVADSEQRSMSFITMRRYLKGREIELAEQNQ' A
#
# COMPACT_ATOMS: atom_id res chain seq x y z
N MET A 1 10.80 -11.19 -22.91
CA MET A 1 9.55 -10.79 -22.24
C MET A 1 8.99 -12.02 -21.56
N ASN A 2 8.94 -12.06 -20.22
CA ASN A 2 8.41 -13.21 -19.50
C ASN A 2 6.90 -13.02 -19.34
N GLN A 3 6.10 -13.74 -20.13
CA GLN A 3 4.65 -13.79 -19.97
C GLN A 3 4.34 -14.49 -18.65
N THR A 4 3.88 -13.73 -17.65
CA THR A 4 3.37 -14.28 -16.40
C THR A 4 1.91 -14.65 -16.61
N THR A 5 1.65 -15.94 -16.80
CA THR A 5 0.28 -16.46 -16.86
C THR A 5 -0.31 -16.44 -15.45
N LEU A 6 -1.27 -15.53 -15.22
CA LEU A 6 -2.02 -15.47 -13.97
C LEU A 6 -3.02 -16.63 -13.95
N SER A 7 -2.66 -17.74 -13.33
CA SER A 7 -3.59 -18.84 -13.06
C SER A 7 -4.41 -18.52 -11.82
N ALA A 8 -5.73 -18.68 -11.92
CA ALA A 8 -6.62 -18.53 -10.77
C ALA A 8 -6.26 -19.57 -9.70
N THR A 9 -5.83 -19.11 -8.52
CA THR A 9 -5.53 -19.99 -7.39
C THR A 9 -6.83 -20.61 -6.88
N GLN A 10 -6.85 -21.92 -6.57
CA GLN A 10 -8.04 -22.58 -6.01
C GLN A 10 -8.50 -21.87 -4.73
N LYS A 11 -9.81 -21.59 -4.64
CA LYS A 11 -10.45 -20.95 -3.49
C LYS A 11 -10.06 -21.69 -2.21
N GLY A 12 -9.25 -21.05 -1.35
CA GLY A 12 -8.77 -21.63 -0.09
C GLY A 12 -7.27 -21.94 -0.02
N GLN A 13 -6.52 -21.86 -1.12
CA GLN A 13 -5.05 -22.03 -1.11
C GLN A 13 -4.27 -20.76 -0.71
N LEU A 14 -4.95 -19.61 -0.55
CA LEU A 14 -4.32 -18.41 -0.04
C LEU A 14 -4.06 -18.58 1.46
N LYS A 15 -2.78 -18.64 1.86
CA LYS A 15 -2.37 -18.64 3.26
C LYS A 15 -2.94 -17.39 3.94
N LYS A 16 -3.88 -17.58 4.86
CA LYS A 16 -4.47 -16.50 5.63
C LYS A 16 -3.37 -15.88 6.50
N THR A 17 -2.84 -14.74 6.09
CA THR A 17 -2.03 -13.89 6.96
C THR A 17 -2.96 -13.10 7.87
N LYS A 18 -2.73 -13.19 9.18
CA LYS A 18 -3.45 -12.36 10.15
C LYS A 18 -2.99 -10.92 9.96
N ARG A 19 -3.85 -10.08 9.39
CA ARG A 19 -3.57 -8.64 9.25
C ARG A 19 -3.60 -8.02 10.63
N ILE A 20 -2.53 -7.31 10.99
CA ILE A 20 -2.49 -6.48 12.18
C ILE A 20 -2.97 -5.09 11.78
N SER A 21 -4.10 -4.65 12.33
CA SER A 21 -4.60 -3.29 12.13
C SER A 21 -3.82 -2.32 13.02
N ILE A 22 -3.23 -1.30 12.42
CA ILE A 22 -2.57 -0.20 13.14
C ILE A 22 -3.46 1.04 12.96
N PRO A 23 -4.08 1.57 14.03
CA PRO A 23 -4.83 2.81 13.95
C PRO A 23 -3.86 3.98 13.83
N VAL A 24 -4.05 4.81 12.81
CA VAL A 24 -3.29 6.04 12.60
C VAL A 24 -4.28 7.21 12.64
N ARG A 25 -3.95 8.24 13.42
CA ARG A 25 -4.73 9.48 13.42
C ARG A 25 -4.21 10.37 12.28
N LEU A 26 -5.13 10.86 11.48
CA LEU A 26 -4.88 11.77 10.37
C LEU A 26 -5.74 13.01 10.58
N GLU A 27 -5.28 14.13 10.05
CA GLU A 27 -6.14 15.29 9.88
C GLU A 27 -7.27 14.97 8.89
N VAL A 28 -8.38 15.70 8.99
CA VAL A 28 -9.59 15.44 8.19
C VAL A 28 -9.30 15.55 6.69
N GLU A 29 -8.48 16.54 6.31
CA GLU A 29 -8.10 16.81 4.93
C GLU A 29 -7.24 15.66 4.36
N ASP A 30 -6.22 15.22 5.12
CA ASP A 30 -5.35 14.11 4.73
C ASP A 30 -6.13 12.80 4.58
N HIS A 31 -7.09 12.56 5.48
CA HIS A 31 -7.96 11.39 5.38
C HIS A 31 -8.84 11.44 4.12
N ALA A 32 -9.42 12.61 3.81
CA ALA A 32 -10.24 12.78 2.61
C ALA A 32 -9.42 12.56 1.34
N GLU A 33 -8.23 13.14 1.25
CA GLU A 33 -7.31 12.94 0.12
C GLU A 33 -6.93 11.47 -0.03
N LEU A 34 -6.55 10.81 1.08
CA LEU A 34 -6.16 9.41 1.07
C LEU A 34 -7.31 8.49 0.61
N SER A 35 -8.54 8.76 1.04
CA SER A 35 -9.72 8.02 0.61
C SER A 35 -9.95 8.19 -0.90
N GLN A 36 -9.92 9.42 -1.40
CA GLN A 36 -10.13 9.72 -2.81
C GLN A 36 -9.10 9.02 -3.70
N VAL A 37 -7.82 9.05 -3.29
CA VAL A 37 -6.74 8.40 -4.03
C VAL A 37 -6.92 6.88 -4.04
N ALA A 38 -7.24 6.30 -2.88
CA ALA A 38 -7.49 4.86 -2.76
C ALA A 38 -8.63 4.40 -3.69
N ASP A 39 -9.72 5.16 -3.74
CA ASP A 39 -10.86 4.88 -4.62
C ASP A 39 -10.47 5.00 -6.09
N SER A 40 -9.77 6.07 -6.46
CA SER A 40 -9.34 6.32 -7.85
C SER A 40 -8.40 5.22 -8.38
N GLU A 41 -7.55 4.67 -7.52
CA GLU A 41 -6.58 3.64 -7.87
C GLU A 41 -7.12 2.21 -7.68
N GLN A 42 -8.36 2.06 -7.20
CA GLN A 42 -8.97 0.78 -6.82
C GLN A 42 -8.09 -0.02 -5.84
N ARG A 43 -7.54 0.66 -4.83
CA ARG A 43 -6.66 0.09 -3.79
C ARG A 43 -7.16 0.44 -2.39
N SER A 44 -6.63 -0.23 -1.37
CA SER A 44 -6.92 0.12 0.02
C SER A 44 -6.11 1.34 0.47
N MET A 45 -6.68 2.17 1.35
CA MET A 45 -5.96 3.30 1.96
C MET A 45 -4.62 2.86 2.57
N SER A 46 -4.59 1.74 3.29
CA SER A 46 -3.37 1.18 3.88
C SER A 46 -2.27 0.87 2.85
N PHE A 47 -2.64 0.47 1.63
CA PHE A 47 -1.70 0.23 0.55
C PHE A 47 -1.10 1.54 0.05
N ILE A 48 -1.95 2.56 -0.16
CA ILE A 48 -1.51 3.89 -0.59
C ILE A 48 -0.58 4.51 0.45
N THR A 49 -0.95 4.48 1.73
CA THR A 49 -0.14 4.99 2.84
C THR A 49 1.22 4.32 2.91
N MET A 50 1.26 2.97 2.86
CA MET A 50 2.51 2.23 2.91
C MET A 50 3.41 2.56 1.70
N ARG A 51 2.84 2.66 0.51
CA ARG A 51 3.57 3.03 -0.71
C ARG A 51 4.19 4.43 -0.59
N ARG A 52 3.43 5.42 -0.10
CA ARG A 52 3.92 6.79 0.13
C ARG A 52 5.07 6.81 1.14
N TYR A 53 4.91 6.11 2.26
CA TYR A 53 5.95 6.00 3.29
C TYR A 53 7.24 5.38 2.75
N LEU A 54 7.17 4.25 2.04
CA LEU A 54 8.35 3.60 1.48
C LEU A 54 9.11 4.52 0.52
N LYS A 55 8.38 5.25 -0.33
CA LYS A 55 8.97 6.22 -1.25
C LYS A 55 9.67 7.38 -0.51
N GLY A 56 9.04 7.93 0.53
CA GLY A 56 9.65 8.98 1.36
C GLY A 56 10.93 8.48 2.04
N ARG A 57 10.88 7.29 2.62
CA ARG A 57 12.04 6.65 3.26
C ARG A 57 13.20 6.41 2.29
N GLU A 58 12.92 6.01 1.05
CA GLU A 58 13.95 5.83 0.02
C GLU A 58 14.66 7.15 -0.30
N ILE A 59 13.92 8.26 -0.37
CA ILE A 59 14.48 9.59 -0.60
C ILE A 59 15.36 10.03 0.58
N GLU A 60 14.86 9.89 1.82
CA GLU A 60 15.62 10.21 3.03
C GLU A 60 16.93 9.43 3.11
N LEU A 61 16.91 8.14 2.78
CA LEU A 61 18.11 7.31 2.76
C LEU A 61 19.09 7.70 1.66
N ALA A 62 18.60 8.18 0.51
CA ALA A 62 19.46 8.66 -0.56
C ALA A 62 20.18 9.95 -0.16
N GLU A 63 19.49 10.87 0.52
CA GLU A 63 20.06 12.13 1.02
C GLU A 63 21.09 11.93 2.13
N GLN A 64 20.89 10.94 3.01
CA GLN A 64 21.83 10.65 4.11
C GLN A 64 23.14 9.97 3.68
N ASN A 65 23.15 9.35 2.49
CA ASN A 65 24.32 8.64 1.96
C ASN A 65 25.12 9.48 0.94
N GLN A 66 24.78 10.76 0.77
CA GLN A 66 25.53 11.76 -0.01
C GLN A 66 26.36 12.65 0.91
#